data_AF-A0A9D5JG58-F1
#
_entry.id   AF-A0A9D5JG58-F1
#
_cell.length_a   1.000
_cell.length_b   1.000
_cell.length_c   1.000
_cell.angle_alpha   90.00
_cell.angle_beta   90.00
_cell.angle_gamma   90.00
#
_symmetry.space_group_name_H-M   'P 1'
#
loop_
_entity.id
_entity.type
_entity.pdbx_description
1 polymer ?
#
loop_
_entity_poly.entity_id
_entity_poly.type
_entity_poly.pdbx_seq_one_letter_code
_entity_poly.pdbx_strand_id
1 'polypeptide(L)' 'MLKVKKVETAVLVLRAHGKFPIYANYKGYELSTTINEHVQVIPGEGVFLS' A
#
# COMPACT_ATOMS: atom_id res chain seq x y z
N MET A 1 4.87 28.98 -13.30
CA MET A 1 5.41 27.64 -12.97
C MET A 1 4.79 27.18 -11.67
N LEU A 2 4.07 26.06 -11.66
CA LEU A 2 3.46 25.54 -10.43
C LEU A 2 4.54 24.87 -9.57
N LYS A 3 4.72 25.30 -8.32
CA LYS A 3 5.70 24.73 -7.38
C LYS A 3 4.99 23.69 -6.52
N VAL A 4 5.39 22.43 -6.65
CA VAL A 4 4.86 21.35 -5.79
C VAL A 4 5.34 21.58 -4.37
N LYS A 5 4.40 21.71 -3.42
CA LYS A 5 4.71 21.96 -2.01
C LYS A 5 4.92 20.67 -1.22
N LYS A 6 4.20 19.60 -1.57
CA LYS A 6 4.20 18.31 -0.88
C LYS A 6 3.69 17.22 -1.82
N VAL A 7 4.22 16.02 -1.66
CA VAL A 7 3.71 14.80 -2.28
C VAL A 7 3.41 13.83 -1.15
N GLU A 8 2.24 13.20 -1.20
CA GLU A 8 1.82 12.21 -0.21
C GLU A 8 1.31 10.97 -0.90
N THR A 9 1.41 9.83 -0.21
CA THR A 9 0.99 8.54 -0.71
C THR A 9 -0.14 7.99 0.14
N ALA A 10 -1.22 7.56 -0.53
CA ALA A 10 -2.30 6.82 0.08
C ALA A 10 -2.31 5.40 -0.51
N VAL A 11 -2.32 4.39 0.36
CA VAL A 11 -2.40 2.98 -0.04
C VAL A 11 -3.61 2.32 0.61
N LEU A 12 -4.29 1.47 -0.13
CA LEU A 12 -5.40 0.69 0.43
C LEU A 12 -4.87 -0.42 1.34
N VAL A 13 -3.85 -1.16 0.90
CA VAL A 13 -3.22 -2.24 1.65
C VAL A 13 -1.71 -2.03 1.69
N LEU A 14 -1.13 -2.01 2.88
CA LEU A 14 0.32 -2.04 3.09
C LEU A 14 0.73 -3.47 3.50
N ARG A 15 1.57 -4.11 2.67
CA ARG A 15 1.98 -5.53 2.84
C ARG A 15 3.38 -5.76 3.44
N ALA A 16 3.96 -4.72 4.04
CA ALA A 16 5.36 -4.70 4.51
C ALA A 16 6.41 -4.92 3.39
N HIS A 17 7.59 -5.47 3.75
CA HIS A 17 8.74 -5.81 2.87
C HIS A 17 9.26 -4.68 1.97
N GLY A 18 9.36 -3.46 2.51
CA GLY A 18 9.85 -2.29 1.77
C GLY A 18 11.30 -2.46 1.31
N LYS A 19 11.53 -2.40 -0.01
CA LYS A 19 12.88 -2.41 -0.62
C LYS A 19 13.51 -1.01 -0.72
N PHE A 20 12.69 0.02 -0.58
CA PHE A 20 13.08 1.42 -0.69
C PHE A 20 12.56 2.19 0.52
N PRO A 21 13.16 3.33 0.87
CA PRO A 21 12.72 4.18 1.97
C PRO A 21 11.47 5.00 1.59
N ILE A 22 10.43 4.33 1.10
CA ILE A 22 9.14 4.93 0.77
C ILE A 22 8.13 4.43 1.81
N TYR A 23 7.52 5.38 2.52
CA TYR A 23 6.52 5.12 3.53
C TYR A 23 5.17 5.67 3.07
N ALA A 24 4.10 4.91 3.35
CA ALA A 24 2.74 5.37 3.10
C ALA A 24 2.35 6.45 4.12
N ASN A 25 1.91 7.61 3.66
CA ASN A 25 1.38 8.65 4.55
C ASN A 25 0.01 8.25 5.12
N TYR A 26 -0.78 7.55 4.32
CA TYR A 26 -2.10 7.06 4.70
C TYR A 26 -2.23 5.59 4.31
N LYS A 27 -2.68 4.76 5.25
CA LYS A 27 -2.90 3.32 5.06
C LYS A 27 -4.37 3.00 5.34
N GLY A 28 -5.03 2.27 4.45
CA GLY A 28 -6.36 1.70 4.71
C GLY A 28 -6.28 0.50 5.66
N TYR A 29 -5.43 -0.47 5.32
CA TYR A 29 -5.20 -1.69 6.08
C TYR A 29 -3.73 -2.10 6.02
N GLU A 30 -3.21 -2.67 7.11
CA GLU A 30 -1.85 -3.19 7.20
C GLU A 30 -1.91 -4.71 7.36
N LEU A 31 -1.29 -5.42 6.42
CA LEU A 31 -1.35 -6.86 6.30
C LEU A 31 0.07 -7.43 6.31
N SER A 32 0.38 -8.26 7.30
CA SER A 32 1.65 -9.01 7.29
C SER A 32 1.55 -10.15 6.30
N THR A 33 2.37 -10.13 5.25
CA THR A 33 2.51 -11.25 4.30
C THR A 33 3.92 -11.83 4.35
N THR A 34 4.16 -12.95 3.67
CA THR A 34 5.49 -13.41 3.25
C THR A 34 5.82 -12.86 1.86
N ILE A 35 7.05 -13.09 1.37
CA ILE A 35 7.46 -12.68 0.01
C ILE A 35 6.70 -13.46 -1.08
N ASN A 36 6.33 -14.71 -0.81
CA ASN A 36 5.72 -15.61 -1.81
C ASN A 36 4.19 -15.45 -1.91
N GLU A 37 3.55 -14.79 -0.94
CA GLU A 37 2.11 -14.54 -0.94
C GLU A 37 1.74 -13.39 -1.88
N HIS A 38 0.54 -13.47 -2.46
CA HIS A 38 -0.02 -12.45 -3.35
C HIS A 38 -1.28 -11.82 -2.73
N VAL A 39 -1.37 -10.49 -2.81
CA VAL A 39 -2.53 -9.73 -2.30
C VAL A 39 -3.38 -9.29 -3.48
N GLN A 40 -4.65 -9.70 -3.48
CA GLN A 40 -5.64 -9.30 -4.47
C GLN A 40 -6.63 -8.32 -3.85
N VAL A 41 -6.88 -7.20 -4.54
CA VAL A 41 -7.87 -6.20 -4.14
C VAL A 41 -8.99 -6.21 -5.17
N ILE A 42 -10.22 -6.51 -4.72
CA ILE A 42 -11.40 -6.53 -5.57
C ILE A 42 -12.36 -5.41 -5.08
N PRO A 43 -12.53 -4.32 -5.85
CA PRO A 43 -13.43 -3.24 -5.48
C PRO A 43 -14.86 -3.74 -5.26
N GLY A 44 -15.46 -3.38 -4.13
CA GLY A 44 -16.82 -3.79 -3.76
C GLY A 44 -16.93 -5.15 -3.06
N GLU A 45 -15.89 -5.98 -3.10
CA GLU A 45 -15.89 -7.32 -2.46
C GLU A 45 -14.92 -7.41 -1.28
N GLY A 46 -13.70 -6.90 -1.41
CA GLY A 46 -12.73 -6.88 -0.31
C GLY A 46 -11.28 -7.11 -0.70
N VAL A 47 -10.48 -7.48 0.30
CA VAL A 47 -9.05 -7.79 0.20
C VAL A 47 -8.83 -9.26 0.51
N PHE A 48 -8.15 -9.97 -0.39
CA PHE A 48 -7.92 -11.41 -0.29
C PHE A 48 -6.42 -11.71 -0.37
N LEU A 49 -5.99 -12.72 0.39
CA LEU A 49 -4.62 -13.25 0.42
C LEU A 49 -4.63 -14.64 -0.21
N SER A 50 -3.70 -14.89 -1.14
CA SER A 50 -3.50 -16.19 -1.78
C SER A 50 -2.08 -16.69 -1.63
#